data_AF-A0A529HNW7-F1
#
_entry.id   AF-A0A529HNW7-F1
#
_cell.length_a   1.000
_cell.length_b   1.000
_cell.length_c   1.000
_cell.angle_alpha   90.00
_cell.angle_beta   90.00
_cell.angle_gamma   90.00
#
_symmetry.space_group_name_H-M   'P 1'
#
loop_
_entity.id
_entity.type
_entity.pdbx_description
1 polymer ?
#
loop_
_entity_poly.entity_id
_entity_poly.type
_entity_poly.pdbx_seq_one_letter_code
_entity_poly.pdbx_strand_id
1 'polypeptide(L)'
;VLDIILREIRHELSTEMPEGESNYALYDVSWHGDWIWDQIAPALLPELRAKRVNTRNLNYLLAIINRSSVDDGTIAAMASRKANATRNLTFSPIWFATWVGVDPDAAIPALAARFAGMDDPAEQTKLALTFIVALLDGRSQEGRARQTFRTVEHMKSLYLLMARYIRQKDDIQRAGKGVYSPGLRDDAQDARNALIAFIRETPGKPAFLALLEMARAHPDQESRPWMGFHAKSKAAADADIDA
;
A
#
# COMPACT_ATOMS: atom_id res chain seq x y z
N VAL A 1 -12.43 26.53 16.25
CA VAL A 1 -11.39 26.10 15.28
C VAL A 1 -11.80 24.82 14.57
N LEU A 2 -12.12 23.74 15.30
CA LEU A 2 -12.61 22.47 14.75
C LEU A 2 -13.77 22.63 13.74
N ASP A 3 -14.83 23.32 14.14
CA ASP A 3 -16.01 23.52 13.28
C ASP A 3 -15.71 24.31 12.00
N ILE A 4 -14.78 25.26 12.08
CA ILE A 4 -14.35 26.06 10.92
C ILE A 4 -13.60 25.14 9.94
N ILE A 5 -12.64 24.36 10.43
CA ILE A 5 -11.88 23.42 9.60
C ILE A 5 -12.81 22.39 8.95
N LEU A 6 -13.73 21.78 9.71
CA LEU A 6 -14.68 20.82 9.17
C LEU A 6 -15.62 21.45 8.13
N ARG A 7 -16.04 22.71 8.33
CA ARG A 7 -16.86 23.44 7.37
C ARG A 7 -16.11 23.71 6.07
N GLU A 8 -14.85 24.14 6.16
CA GLU A 8 -14.00 24.37 4.98
C GLU A 8 -13.74 23.07 4.22
N ILE A 9 -13.34 21.99 4.91
CA ILE A 9 -13.15 20.68 4.28
C ILE A 9 -14.44 20.20 3.61
N ARG A 10 -15.60 20.31 4.28
CA ARG A 10 -16.88 19.90 3.68
C ARG A 10 -17.25 20.76 2.47
N HIS A 11 -17.01 22.06 2.54
CA HIS A 11 -17.24 22.96 1.41
C HIS A 11 -16.35 22.57 0.22
N GLU A 12 -15.05 22.38 0.47
CA GLU A 12 -14.07 21.94 -0.52
C GLU A 12 -14.49 20.60 -1.17
N LEU A 13 -14.89 19.62 -0.36
CA LEU A 13 -15.41 18.35 -0.87
C LEU A 13 -16.69 18.57 -1.68
N SER A 14 -17.58 19.49 -1.31
CA SER A 14 -18.83 19.74 -2.05
C SER A 14 -18.61 20.38 -3.43
N THR A 15 -17.53 21.14 -3.59
CA THR A 15 -17.20 21.85 -4.84
C THR A 15 -16.10 21.15 -5.65
N GLU A 16 -15.73 19.92 -5.26
CA GLU A 16 -14.62 19.22 -5.89
C GLU A 16 -14.87 18.93 -7.39
N MET A 17 -13.86 19.16 -8.22
CA MET A 17 -13.87 18.74 -9.62
C MET A 17 -13.19 17.38 -9.80
N PRO A 18 -13.55 16.60 -10.84
CA PRO A 18 -12.89 15.33 -11.15
C PRO A 18 -11.38 15.48 -11.37
N GLU A 19 -10.99 16.60 -12.02
CA GLU A 19 -9.62 17.02 -12.29
C GLU A 19 -9.51 18.50 -11.92
N GLY A 20 -8.68 18.83 -10.95
CA GLY A 20 -8.52 20.21 -10.47
C GLY A 20 -7.77 20.29 -9.15
N GLU A 21 -7.20 21.45 -8.85
CA GLU A 21 -6.67 21.73 -7.52
C GLU A 21 -7.85 21.87 -6.55
N SER A 22 -7.82 21.06 -5.49
CA SER A 22 -8.71 21.24 -4.36
C SER A 22 -8.17 22.37 -3.50
N ASN A 23 -9.04 23.23 -2.98
CA ASN A 23 -8.64 24.35 -2.12
C ASN A 23 -7.79 23.85 -0.93
N TYR A 24 -6.91 24.69 -0.40
CA TYR A 24 -5.79 24.25 0.44
C TYR A 24 -6.16 23.60 1.80
N ALA A 25 -7.42 23.69 2.27
CA ALA A 25 -7.75 23.30 3.65
C ALA A 25 -7.50 21.81 3.93
N LEU A 26 -8.01 20.90 3.09
CA LEU A 26 -7.79 19.47 3.27
C LEU A 26 -6.32 19.09 3.07
N TYR A 27 -5.64 19.72 2.12
CA TYR A 27 -4.20 19.54 1.89
C TYR A 27 -3.40 19.93 3.14
N ASP A 28 -3.56 21.16 3.61
CA ASP A 28 -2.82 21.71 4.76
C ASP A 28 -3.05 20.89 6.01
N VAL A 29 -4.31 20.52 6.29
CA VAL A 29 -4.65 19.67 7.43
C VAL A 29 -4.04 18.29 7.29
N SER A 30 -3.96 17.71 6.09
CA SER A 30 -3.35 16.38 5.90
C SER A 30 -1.84 16.35 6.10
N TRP A 31 -1.15 17.48 5.92
CA TRP A 31 0.32 17.57 6.06
C TRP A 31 0.77 18.16 7.39
N HIS A 32 -0.01 19.09 7.97
CA HIS A 32 0.40 19.91 9.10
C HIS A 32 -0.62 19.91 10.26
N GLY A 33 -1.68 19.10 10.15
CA GLY A 33 -2.80 19.06 11.11
C GLY A 33 -2.79 17.87 12.06
N ASP A 34 -1.64 17.26 12.35
CA ASP A 34 -1.52 16.10 13.23
C ASP A 34 -2.20 16.31 14.60
N TRP A 35 -2.09 17.52 15.15
CA TRP A 35 -2.72 17.94 16.40
C TRP A 35 -4.27 17.91 16.40
N ILE A 36 -4.93 17.83 15.23
CA ILE A 36 -6.40 17.85 15.12
C ILE A 36 -7.00 16.58 14.50
N TRP A 37 -6.20 15.67 13.95
CA TRP A 37 -6.69 14.50 13.22
C TRP A 37 -7.68 13.65 14.02
N ASP A 38 -7.41 13.42 15.30
CA ASP A 38 -8.29 12.67 16.20
C ASP A 38 -9.69 13.27 16.34
N GLN A 39 -9.78 14.60 16.31
CA GLN A 39 -11.03 15.32 16.50
C GLN A 39 -11.85 15.38 15.20
N ILE A 40 -11.20 15.46 14.03
CA ILE A 40 -11.89 15.58 12.74
C ILE A 40 -12.19 14.23 12.09
N ALA A 41 -11.35 13.21 12.27
CA ALA A 41 -11.46 11.96 11.52
C ALA A 41 -12.83 11.26 11.69
N PRO A 42 -13.43 11.17 12.90
CA PRO A 42 -14.76 10.60 13.06
C PRO A 42 -15.83 11.35 12.25
N ALA A 43 -15.73 12.67 12.14
CA ALA A 43 -16.67 13.52 11.41
C ALA A 43 -16.51 13.45 9.89
N LEU A 44 -15.36 12.95 9.39
CA LEU A 44 -15.06 12.77 7.97
C LEU A 44 -15.43 11.37 7.45
N LEU A 45 -15.59 10.38 8.33
CA LEU A 45 -16.00 9.02 7.95
C LEU A 45 -17.33 8.96 7.18
N PRO A 46 -18.40 9.69 7.55
CA PRO A 46 -19.64 9.70 6.79
C PRO A 46 -19.45 10.21 5.36
N GLU A 47 -18.60 11.21 5.15
CA GLU A 47 -18.33 11.80 3.83
C GLU A 47 -17.68 10.78 2.89
N LEU A 48 -16.67 10.05 3.38
CA LEU A 48 -16.02 8.97 2.62
C LEU A 48 -16.96 7.82 2.29
N ARG A 49 -17.91 7.53 3.18
CA ARG A 49 -18.91 6.48 2.95
C ARG A 49 -19.92 6.91 1.90
N ALA A 50 -20.43 8.14 2.00
CA ALA A 50 -21.57 8.63 1.23
C ALA A 50 -21.29 8.79 -0.27
N LYS A 51 -20.12 9.34 -0.64
CA LYS A 51 -19.82 9.63 -2.05
C LYS A 51 -18.43 9.17 -2.47
N ARG A 52 -18.20 9.22 -3.79
CA ARG A 52 -16.86 9.11 -4.36
C ARG A 52 -16.26 10.52 -4.39
N VAL A 53 -15.13 10.68 -3.73
CA VAL A 53 -14.26 11.87 -3.82
C VAL A 53 -13.24 11.68 -4.94
N ASN A 54 -12.64 12.76 -5.43
CA ASN A 54 -11.54 12.63 -6.39
C ASN A 54 -10.32 11.94 -5.74
N THR A 55 -9.39 11.44 -6.55
CA THR A 55 -8.25 10.64 -6.07
C THR A 55 -7.34 11.42 -5.14
N ARG A 56 -7.16 12.73 -5.36
CA ARG A 56 -6.29 13.59 -4.56
C ARG A 56 -6.87 13.79 -3.16
N ASN A 57 -8.14 14.17 -3.07
CA ASN A 57 -8.85 14.37 -1.81
C ASN A 57 -9.02 13.06 -1.04
N LEU A 58 -9.25 11.94 -1.76
CA LEU A 58 -9.26 10.62 -1.12
C LEU A 58 -7.96 10.36 -0.37
N ASN A 59 -6.82 10.64 -1.00
CA ASN A 59 -5.52 10.42 -0.39
C ASN A 59 -5.31 11.27 0.86
N TYR A 60 -5.74 12.54 0.86
CA TYR A 60 -5.64 13.40 2.04
C TYR A 60 -6.57 12.95 3.17
N LEU A 61 -7.82 12.57 2.86
CA LEU A 61 -8.75 12.04 3.84
C LEU A 61 -8.22 10.74 4.48
N LEU A 62 -7.65 9.85 3.67
CA LEU A 62 -7.06 8.61 4.17
C LEU A 62 -5.79 8.86 4.99
N ALA A 63 -4.97 9.84 4.64
CA ALA A 63 -3.82 10.23 5.45
C ALA A 63 -4.24 10.67 6.86
N ILE A 64 -5.30 11.49 6.96
CA ILE A 64 -5.88 11.92 8.24
C ILE A 64 -6.43 10.71 9.02
N ILE A 65 -7.27 9.89 8.38
CA ILE A 65 -7.96 8.80 9.07
C ILE A 65 -7.00 7.72 9.55
N ASN A 66 -6.06 7.28 8.70
CA ASN A 66 -5.12 6.22 9.06
C ASN A 66 -4.14 6.65 10.16
N ARG A 67 -3.95 7.96 10.37
CA ARG A 67 -3.09 8.50 11.44
C ARG A 67 -3.87 9.07 12.63
N SER A 68 -5.19 8.98 12.60
CA SER A 68 -6.07 9.29 13.75
C SER A 68 -6.26 8.07 14.65
N SER A 69 -7.00 8.27 15.74
CA SER A 69 -7.44 7.28 16.72
C SER A 69 -8.67 6.45 16.31
N VAL A 70 -9.19 6.62 15.09
CA VAL A 70 -10.26 5.75 14.56
C VAL A 70 -9.79 4.29 14.60
N ASP A 71 -10.61 3.38 15.11
CA ASP A 71 -10.21 1.98 15.27
C ASP A 71 -10.05 1.24 13.93
N ASP A 72 -9.17 0.23 13.91
CA ASP A 72 -8.87 -0.57 12.71
C ASP A 72 -10.12 -1.26 12.16
N GLY A 73 -11.03 -1.73 13.01
CA GLY A 73 -12.27 -2.40 12.58
C GLY A 73 -13.19 -1.47 11.80
N THR A 74 -13.34 -0.22 12.23
CA THR A 74 -14.10 0.82 11.53
C THR A 74 -13.50 1.14 10.16
N ILE A 75 -12.17 1.25 10.07
CA ILE A 75 -11.45 1.50 8.81
C ILE A 75 -11.59 0.28 7.89
N ALA A 76 -11.36 -0.94 8.40
CA ALA A 76 -11.47 -2.19 7.65
C ALA A 76 -12.88 -2.39 7.08
N ALA A 77 -13.93 -2.15 7.87
CA ALA A 77 -15.31 -2.28 7.42
C ALA A 77 -15.65 -1.30 6.29
N MET A 78 -15.12 -0.07 6.32
CA MET A 78 -15.29 0.91 5.25
C MET A 78 -14.48 0.53 4.01
N ALA A 79 -13.19 0.25 4.20
CA ALA A 79 -12.24 -0.02 3.12
C ALA A 79 -12.61 -1.30 2.36
N SER A 80 -12.97 -2.38 3.06
CA SER A 80 -13.41 -3.63 2.45
C SER A 80 -14.65 -3.46 1.56
N ARG A 81 -15.67 -2.73 2.04
CA ARG A 81 -16.86 -2.44 1.23
C ARG A 81 -16.52 -1.65 -0.03
N LYS A 82 -15.70 -0.59 0.10
CA LYS A 82 -15.31 0.25 -1.03
C LYS A 82 -14.41 -0.49 -2.02
N ALA A 83 -13.44 -1.27 -1.53
CA ALA A 83 -12.52 -2.07 -2.34
C ALA A 83 -13.25 -3.10 -3.20
N ASN A 84 -14.25 -3.78 -2.62
CA ASN A 84 -15.02 -4.81 -3.30
C ASN A 84 -16.11 -4.26 -4.24
N ALA A 85 -16.71 -3.10 -3.91
CA ALA A 85 -17.76 -2.50 -4.72
C ALA A 85 -17.24 -1.82 -6.00
N THR A 86 -16.02 -1.27 -5.97
CA THR A 86 -15.47 -0.53 -7.11
C THR A 86 -14.61 -1.40 -8.01
N ARG A 87 -14.90 -1.38 -9.32
CA ARG A 87 -14.05 -2.00 -10.35
C ARG A 87 -13.04 -1.02 -10.95
N ASN A 88 -13.12 0.26 -10.58
CA ASN A 88 -12.23 1.29 -11.09
C ASN A 88 -10.79 1.08 -10.58
N LEU A 89 -9.84 0.93 -11.52
CA LEU A 89 -8.43 0.63 -11.25
C LEU A 89 -7.61 1.80 -10.70
N THR A 90 -8.23 2.96 -10.49
CA THR A 90 -7.65 4.11 -9.78
C THR A 90 -8.06 4.10 -8.31
N PHE A 91 -9.31 3.74 -8.00
CA PHE A 91 -9.85 3.80 -6.62
C PHE A 91 -9.75 2.47 -5.87
N SER A 92 -10.05 1.34 -6.53
CA SER A 92 -9.97 0.01 -5.93
C SER A 92 -8.61 -0.26 -5.26
N PRO A 93 -7.45 0.04 -5.90
CA PRO A 93 -6.15 -0.23 -5.30
C PRO A 93 -5.90 0.57 -4.01
N ILE A 94 -6.36 1.82 -3.95
CA ILE A 94 -6.24 2.68 -2.75
C ILE A 94 -7.04 2.10 -1.57
N TRP A 95 -8.24 1.59 -1.85
CA TRP A 95 -9.07 0.96 -0.83
C TRP A 95 -8.51 -0.40 -0.37
N PHE A 96 -7.97 -1.20 -1.28
CA PHE A 96 -7.25 -2.42 -0.90
C PHE A 96 -6.01 -2.11 -0.07
N ALA A 97 -5.22 -1.09 -0.44
CA ALA A 97 -4.05 -0.66 0.34
C ALA A 97 -4.45 -0.22 1.76
N THR A 98 -5.52 0.57 1.88
CA THR A 98 -6.08 0.98 3.19
C THR A 98 -6.50 -0.24 4.01
N TRP A 99 -7.20 -1.19 3.40
CA TRP A 99 -7.69 -2.40 4.09
C TRP A 99 -6.54 -3.30 4.54
N VAL A 100 -5.57 -3.58 3.67
CA VAL A 100 -4.35 -4.34 4.02
C VAL A 100 -3.58 -3.64 5.15
N GLY A 101 -3.61 -2.32 5.19
CA GLY A 101 -2.98 -1.54 6.25
C GLY A 101 -3.49 -1.82 7.66
N VAL A 102 -4.78 -2.15 7.79
CA VAL A 102 -5.46 -2.32 9.09
C VAL A 102 -5.86 -3.76 9.40
N ASP A 103 -6.13 -4.57 8.38
CA ASP A 103 -6.61 -5.95 8.49
C ASP A 103 -6.04 -6.79 7.33
N PRO A 104 -4.73 -7.08 7.33
CA PRO A 104 -4.07 -7.82 6.26
C PRO A 104 -4.57 -9.26 6.12
N ASP A 105 -5.01 -9.90 7.22
CA ASP A 105 -5.47 -11.29 7.22
C ASP A 105 -6.74 -11.47 6.37
N ALA A 106 -7.69 -10.53 6.44
CA ALA A 106 -8.86 -10.55 5.56
C ALA A 106 -8.57 -9.94 4.17
N ALA A 107 -7.77 -8.87 4.12
CA ALA A 107 -7.59 -8.08 2.90
C ALA A 107 -6.72 -8.77 1.85
N ILE A 108 -5.64 -9.45 2.24
CA ILE A 108 -4.73 -10.12 1.29
C ILE A 108 -5.44 -11.25 0.53
N PRO A 109 -6.20 -12.16 1.18
CA PRO A 109 -7.00 -13.15 0.47
C PRO A 109 -8.07 -12.52 -0.44
N ALA A 110 -8.72 -11.44 0.01
CA ALA A 110 -9.72 -10.75 -0.81
C ALA A 110 -9.09 -10.11 -2.06
N LEU A 111 -7.89 -9.54 -1.95
CA LEU A 111 -7.13 -9.02 -3.09
C LEU A 111 -6.70 -10.15 -4.03
N ALA A 112 -6.25 -11.28 -3.51
CA ALA A 112 -5.93 -12.45 -4.33
C ALA A 112 -7.16 -12.96 -5.10
N ALA A 113 -8.32 -13.02 -4.45
CA ALA A 113 -9.60 -13.36 -5.09
C ALA A 113 -10.00 -12.32 -6.15
N ARG A 114 -9.74 -11.02 -5.90
CA ARG A 114 -9.98 -9.95 -6.87
C ARG A 114 -9.18 -10.18 -8.15
N PHE A 115 -7.89 -10.54 -8.05
CA PHE A 115 -7.08 -10.86 -9.22
C PHE A 115 -7.56 -12.12 -9.94
N ALA A 116 -7.93 -13.17 -9.21
CA ALA A 116 -8.40 -14.42 -9.78
C ALA A 116 -9.70 -14.26 -10.58
N GLY A 117 -10.55 -13.29 -10.22
CA GLY A 117 -11.78 -12.95 -10.93
C GLY A 117 -11.61 -11.91 -12.05
N MET A 118 -10.39 -11.59 -12.47
CA MET A 118 -10.12 -10.69 -13.60
C MET A 118 -9.59 -11.48 -14.80
N ASP A 119 -10.13 -11.18 -15.98
CA ASP A 119 -9.77 -11.88 -17.22
C ASP A 119 -8.66 -11.17 -18.00
N ASP A 120 -8.53 -9.85 -17.87
CA ASP A 120 -7.55 -9.05 -18.61
C ASP A 120 -6.20 -8.98 -17.84
N PRO A 121 -5.11 -9.57 -18.39
CA PRO A 121 -3.78 -9.50 -17.77
C PRO A 121 -3.22 -8.08 -17.65
N ALA A 122 -3.57 -7.17 -18.56
CA ALA A 122 -3.15 -5.78 -18.50
C ALA A 122 -3.82 -5.04 -17.34
N GLU A 123 -5.11 -5.29 -17.11
CA GLU A 123 -5.81 -4.75 -15.95
C GLU A 123 -5.30 -5.34 -14.63
N GLN A 124 -5.01 -6.63 -14.58
CA GLN A 124 -4.40 -7.26 -13.40
C GLN A 124 -3.05 -6.62 -13.08
N THR A 125 -2.20 -6.43 -14.09
CA THR A 125 -0.91 -5.76 -13.93
C THR A 125 -1.10 -4.33 -13.44
N LYS A 126 -2.02 -3.56 -14.05
CA LYS A 126 -2.32 -2.19 -13.63
C LYS A 126 -2.79 -2.12 -12.19
N LEU A 127 -3.70 -3.01 -11.78
CA LEU A 127 -4.18 -3.10 -10.39
C LEU A 127 -3.05 -3.41 -9.42
N ALA A 128 -2.17 -4.36 -9.75
CA ALA A 128 -1.03 -4.72 -8.90
C ALA A 128 -0.06 -3.55 -8.73
N LEU A 129 0.29 -2.86 -9.83
CA LEU A 129 1.18 -1.70 -9.82
C LEU A 129 0.61 -0.57 -8.96
N THR A 130 -0.65 -0.18 -9.17
CA THR A 130 -1.26 0.91 -8.41
C THR A 130 -1.52 0.54 -6.95
N PHE A 131 -1.86 -0.72 -6.67
CA PHE A 131 -2.06 -1.21 -5.31
C PHE A 131 -0.76 -1.15 -4.50
N ILE A 132 0.33 -1.73 -5.03
CA ILE A 132 1.55 -1.85 -4.23
C ILE A 132 2.18 -0.48 -3.95
N VAL A 133 2.09 0.43 -4.92
CA VAL A 133 2.50 1.82 -4.75
C VAL A 133 1.60 2.54 -3.74
N ALA A 134 0.29 2.32 -3.76
CA ALA A 134 -0.61 2.90 -2.76
C ALA A 134 -0.36 2.36 -1.34
N LEU A 135 0.08 1.09 -1.20
CA LEU A 135 0.37 0.47 0.10
C LEU A 135 1.69 0.94 0.71
N LEU A 136 2.75 1.00 -0.09
CA LEU A 136 4.12 1.25 0.39
C LEU A 136 4.63 2.67 0.13
N ASP A 137 3.87 3.49 -0.61
CA ASP A 137 4.16 4.86 -1.03
C ASP A 137 5.65 5.13 -1.29
N GLY A 138 6.11 4.79 -2.50
CA GLY A 138 7.54 4.68 -2.86
C GLY A 138 8.45 5.90 -2.64
N ARG A 139 7.95 7.03 -2.10
CA ARG A 139 8.75 8.23 -1.83
C ARG A 139 8.43 8.97 -0.52
N SER A 140 7.32 8.69 0.15
CA SER A 140 7.03 9.27 1.46
C SER A 140 7.25 8.21 2.53
N GLN A 141 8.15 8.47 3.48
CA GLN A 141 8.46 7.56 4.59
C GLN A 141 7.27 7.33 5.54
N GLU A 142 6.13 7.97 5.25
CA GLU A 142 4.92 7.93 6.05
C GLU A 142 3.78 7.37 5.20
N GLY A 143 3.90 6.09 4.83
CA GLY A 143 2.86 5.37 4.08
C GLY A 143 1.46 5.74 4.55
N ARG A 144 0.57 6.08 3.60
CA ARG A 144 -0.79 6.56 3.90
C ARG A 144 -1.67 5.49 4.54
N ALA A 145 -1.29 4.22 4.41
CA ALA A 145 -1.94 3.10 5.07
C ALA A 145 -1.28 2.82 6.43
N ARG A 146 -2.05 2.31 7.38
CA ARG A 146 -1.48 1.72 8.61
C ARG A 146 -0.58 0.54 8.27
N GLN A 147 0.26 0.15 9.23
CA GLN A 147 1.36 -0.77 9.01
C GLN A 147 1.15 -2.15 9.64
N THR A 148 -0.10 -2.56 9.91
CA THR A 148 -0.42 -3.87 10.50
C THR A 148 0.12 -5.03 9.65
N PHE A 149 0.25 -4.83 8.34
CA PHE A 149 0.87 -5.78 7.41
C PHE A 149 2.40 -5.95 7.56
N ARG A 150 3.07 -5.18 8.42
CA ARG A 150 4.54 -5.27 8.61
C ARG A 150 4.94 -6.45 9.50
N THR A 151 4.51 -7.64 9.09
CA THR A 151 4.96 -8.91 9.65
C THR A 151 5.66 -9.72 8.56
N VAL A 152 6.58 -10.62 8.94
CA VAL A 152 7.25 -11.49 7.97
C VAL A 152 6.24 -12.29 7.13
N GLU A 153 5.16 -12.75 7.76
CA GLU A 153 4.12 -13.54 7.10
C GLU A 153 3.37 -12.73 6.04
N HIS A 154 2.87 -11.55 6.39
CA HIS A 154 2.12 -10.71 5.46
C HIS A 154 3.02 -10.16 4.35
N MET A 155 4.24 -9.75 4.66
CA MET A 155 5.21 -9.27 3.65
C MET A 155 5.56 -10.37 2.64
N LYS A 156 5.74 -11.62 3.09
CA LYS A 156 5.94 -12.78 2.22
C LYS A 156 4.72 -13.00 1.31
N SER A 157 3.52 -13.00 1.89
CA SER A 157 2.28 -13.21 1.14
C SER A 157 2.06 -12.12 0.08
N LEU A 158 2.27 -10.85 0.45
CA LEU A 158 2.22 -9.72 -0.47
C LEU A 158 3.26 -9.85 -1.58
N TYR A 159 4.51 -10.21 -1.24
CA TYR A 159 5.58 -10.35 -2.24
C TYR A 159 5.23 -11.41 -3.27
N LEU A 160 4.84 -12.60 -2.81
CA LEU A 160 4.50 -13.72 -3.71
C LEU A 160 3.26 -13.41 -4.56
N LEU A 161 2.29 -12.68 -4.03
CA LEU A 161 1.12 -12.23 -4.79
C LEU A 161 1.53 -11.21 -5.86
N MET A 162 2.31 -10.20 -5.50
CA MET A 162 2.74 -9.14 -6.41
C MET A 162 3.70 -9.65 -7.49
N ALA A 163 4.60 -10.59 -7.17
CA ALA A 163 5.56 -11.15 -8.12
C ALA A 163 4.91 -11.84 -9.33
N ARG A 164 3.64 -12.25 -9.23
CA ARG A 164 2.87 -12.81 -10.35
C ARG A 164 2.56 -11.78 -11.43
N TYR A 165 2.34 -10.53 -11.03
CA TYR A 165 1.86 -9.45 -11.90
C TYR A 165 2.95 -8.38 -12.15
N ILE A 166 3.90 -8.24 -11.23
CA ILE A 166 5.03 -7.31 -11.32
C ILE A 166 6.32 -8.13 -11.55
N ARG A 167 6.43 -8.70 -12.75
CA ARG A 167 7.50 -9.62 -13.11
C ARG A 167 8.85 -8.91 -13.20
N GLN A 168 9.89 -9.49 -12.62
CA GLN A 168 11.22 -8.91 -12.55
C GLN A 168 11.86 -8.68 -13.93
N LYS A 169 11.58 -9.55 -14.91
CA LYS A 169 12.04 -9.39 -16.29
C LYS A 169 11.51 -8.13 -17.00
N ASP A 170 10.40 -7.57 -16.50
CA ASP A 170 9.77 -6.35 -17.03
C ASP A 170 10.25 -5.09 -16.26
N ASP A 171 11.28 -5.22 -15.42
CA ASP A 171 11.83 -4.13 -14.61
C ASP A 171 12.67 -3.15 -15.44
N ILE A 172 12.59 -1.88 -15.09
CA ILE A 172 13.22 -0.80 -15.84
C ILE A 172 14.60 -0.53 -15.25
N GLN A 173 15.65 -0.81 -16.03
CA GLN A 173 17.02 -0.51 -15.63
C GLN A 173 17.34 0.96 -15.86
N ARG A 174 17.32 1.75 -14.78
CA ARG A 174 17.62 3.20 -14.76
C ARG A 174 19.06 3.54 -14.37
N ALA A 175 19.80 2.58 -13.79
CA ALA A 175 21.17 2.79 -13.35
C ALA A 175 22.08 3.29 -14.48
N GLY A 176 22.83 4.37 -14.23
CA GLY A 176 23.77 4.95 -15.19
C GLY A 176 23.15 5.70 -16.38
N LYS A 177 21.82 5.94 -16.41
CA LYS A 177 21.12 6.57 -17.54
C LYS A 177 20.81 8.06 -17.38
N GLY A 178 21.48 8.74 -16.45
CA GLY A 178 21.30 10.18 -16.19
C GLY A 178 20.04 10.50 -15.38
N VAL A 179 19.59 11.76 -15.46
CA VAL A 179 18.40 12.25 -14.74
C VAL A 179 17.14 11.68 -15.39
N TYR A 180 16.29 11.05 -14.59
CA TYR A 180 14.99 10.55 -15.03
C TYR A 180 13.93 10.88 -13.97
N SER A 181 12.69 11.03 -14.42
CA SER A 181 11.53 11.06 -13.55
C SER A 181 10.98 9.62 -13.44
N PRO A 182 10.98 8.99 -12.26
CA PRO A 182 10.44 7.65 -12.13
C PRO A 182 8.93 7.67 -12.34
N GLY A 183 8.41 6.66 -13.07
CA GLY A 183 6.99 6.46 -13.29
C GLY A 183 6.44 5.32 -12.43
N LEU A 184 5.13 5.06 -12.57
CA LEU A 184 4.41 4.03 -11.78
C LEU A 184 5.12 2.66 -11.77
N ARG A 185 5.73 2.28 -12.90
CA ARG A 185 6.44 1.00 -13.01
C ARG A 185 7.75 1.01 -12.22
N ASP A 186 8.48 2.12 -12.17
CA ASP A 186 9.68 2.27 -11.34
C ASP A 186 9.27 2.21 -9.85
N ASP A 187 8.27 3.00 -9.44
CA ASP A 187 7.80 3.05 -8.05
C ASP A 187 7.28 1.68 -7.55
N ALA A 188 6.62 0.90 -8.42
CA ALA A 188 6.13 -0.42 -8.08
C ALA A 188 7.24 -1.47 -7.95
N GLN A 189 8.34 -1.33 -8.71
CA GLN A 189 9.53 -2.17 -8.55
C GLN A 189 10.17 -1.94 -7.18
N ASP A 190 10.34 -0.68 -6.81
CA ASP A 190 10.89 -0.29 -5.52
C ASP A 190 10.01 -0.79 -4.38
N ALA A 191 8.70 -0.64 -4.49
CA ALA A 191 7.74 -1.15 -3.52
C ALA A 191 7.81 -2.69 -3.39
N ARG A 192 7.87 -3.44 -4.51
CA ARG A 192 8.07 -4.90 -4.47
C ARG A 192 9.40 -5.27 -3.80
N ASN A 193 10.46 -4.53 -4.06
CA ASN A 193 11.78 -4.77 -3.48
C ASN A 193 11.81 -4.45 -1.98
N ALA A 194 11.04 -3.45 -1.52
CA ALA A 194 10.91 -3.10 -0.10
C ALA A 194 10.29 -4.25 0.73
N LEU A 195 9.33 -5.00 0.15
CA LEU A 195 8.73 -6.16 0.82
C LEU A 195 9.78 -7.23 1.17
N ILE A 196 10.67 -7.57 0.23
CA ILE A 196 11.71 -8.56 0.51
C ILE A 196 12.85 -7.99 1.35
N ALA A 197 13.18 -6.70 1.19
CA ALA A 197 14.17 -6.04 2.03
C ALA A 197 13.77 -6.14 3.51
N PHE A 198 12.50 -5.84 3.83
CA PHE A 198 11.97 -6.01 5.18
C PHE A 198 12.17 -7.43 5.74
N ILE A 199 11.89 -8.46 4.94
CA ILE A 199 12.07 -9.86 5.39
C ILE A 199 13.55 -10.15 5.64
N ARG A 200 14.45 -9.69 4.77
CA ARG A 200 15.90 -9.91 4.90
C ARG A 200 16.48 -9.23 6.14
N GLU A 201 15.99 -8.03 6.44
CA GLU A 201 16.44 -7.19 7.55
C GLU A 201 15.85 -7.63 8.89
N THR A 202 14.70 -8.32 8.89
CA THR A 202 14.09 -8.85 10.13
C THR A 202 14.95 -9.97 10.72
N PRO A 203 15.46 -9.86 11.96
CA PRO A 203 16.29 -10.89 12.59
C PRO A 203 15.53 -12.20 12.85
N GLY A 204 16.25 -13.32 12.77
CA GLY A 204 15.83 -14.59 13.33
C GLY A 204 15.15 -15.58 12.37
N LYS A 205 14.81 -16.74 12.94
CA LYS A 205 14.28 -17.91 12.24
C LYS A 205 13.05 -17.65 11.35
N PRO A 206 12.05 -16.83 11.74
CA PRO A 206 10.89 -16.59 10.88
C PRO A 206 11.26 -16.00 9.51
N ALA A 207 12.20 -15.05 9.47
CA ALA A 207 12.69 -14.44 8.23
C ALA A 207 13.42 -15.46 7.34
N PHE A 208 14.30 -16.27 7.93
CA PHE A 208 14.98 -17.36 7.23
C PHE A 208 14.00 -18.36 6.59
N LEU A 209 13.01 -18.82 7.36
CA LEU A 209 12.01 -19.77 6.86
C LEU A 209 11.16 -19.15 5.74
N ALA A 210 10.77 -17.89 5.88
CA ALA A 210 10.04 -17.18 4.83
C ALA A 210 10.83 -17.12 3.52
N LEU A 211 12.13 -16.80 3.56
CA LEU A 211 12.98 -16.78 2.36
C LEU A 211 13.12 -18.17 1.72
N LEU A 212 13.21 -19.23 2.54
CA LEU A 212 13.26 -20.60 2.04
C LEU A 212 11.95 -21.02 1.35
N GLU A 213 10.81 -20.65 1.93
CA GLU A 213 9.50 -20.87 1.32
C GLU A 213 9.35 -20.08 0.02
N MET A 214 9.77 -18.81 0.00
CA MET A 214 9.77 -17.98 -1.21
C MET A 214 10.61 -18.61 -2.32
N ALA A 215 11.78 -19.18 -2.00
CA ALA A 215 12.62 -19.87 -2.97
C ALA A 215 11.93 -21.08 -3.63
N ARG A 216 10.94 -21.68 -2.96
CA ARG A 216 10.14 -22.79 -3.52
C ARG A 216 8.91 -22.29 -4.26
N ALA A 217 8.22 -21.30 -3.68
CA ALA A 217 6.91 -20.84 -4.11
C ALA A 217 6.95 -19.70 -5.14
N HIS A 218 8.11 -19.10 -5.42
CA HIS A 218 8.19 -17.98 -6.35
C HIS A 218 7.58 -18.34 -7.72
N PRO A 219 6.70 -17.48 -8.28
CA PRO A 219 6.03 -17.76 -9.55
C PRO A 219 7.00 -17.78 -10.73
N ASP A 220 8.04 -16.94 -10.69
CA ASP A 220 9.16 -16.98 -11.63
C ASP A 220 10.23 -17.96 -11.14
N GLN A 221 10.54 -18.99 -11.93
CA GLN A 221 11.55 -19.99 -11.59
C GLN A 221 12.96 -19.41 -11.59
N GLU A 222 13.24 -18.40 -12.43
CA GLU A 222 14.57 -17.78 -12.54
C GLU A 222 14.93 -16.98 -11.29
N SER A 223 13.94 -16.45 -10.57
CA SER A 223 14.15 -15.74 -9.30
C SER A 223 14.33 -16.67 -8.09
N ARG A 224 14.03 -17.98 -8.21
CA ARG A 224 14.11 -18.93 -7.08
C ARG A 224 15.53 -19.11 -6.52
N PRO A 225 16.59 -19.25 -7.34
CA PRO A 225 17.96 -19.30 -6.84
C PRO A 225 18.36 -18.05 -6.04
N TRP A 226 17.91 -16.87 -6.48
CA TRP A 226 18.18 -15.60 -5.80
C TRP A 226 17.51 -15.54 -4.41
N MET A 227 16.29 -16.06 -4.28
CA MET A 227 15.65 -16.23 -2.96
C MET A 227 16.43 -17.20 -2.07
N GLY A 228 16.90 -18.32 -2.64
CA GLY A 228 17.71 -19.31 -1.92
C GLY A 228 19.05 -18.74 -1.45
N PHE A 229 19.67 -17.86 -2.24
CA PHE A 229 20.86 -17.11 -1.82
C PHE A 229 20.56 -16.24 -0.60
N HIS A 230 19.47 -15.47 -0.60
CA HIS A 230 19.12 -14.64 0.55
C HIS A 230 18.83 -15.44 1.81
N ALA A 231 18.21 -16.62 1.71
CA ALA A 231 18.02 -17.51 2.85
C ALA A 231 19.38 -17.94 3.46
N LYS A 232 20.36 -18.30 2.62
CA LYS A 232 21.71 -18.65 3.09
C LYS A 232 22.42 -17.47 3.74
N SER A 233 22.40 -16.30 3.10
CA SER A 233 22.99 -15.08 3.64
C SER A 233 22.35 -14.68 4.98
N LYS A 234 21.04 -14.90 5.13
CA LYS A 234 20.33 -14.67 6.40
C LYS A 234 20.81 -15.60 7.50
N ALA A 235 20.92 -16.90 7.21
CA ALA A 235 21.43 -17.87 8.18
C ALA A 235 22.86 -17.57 8.64
N ALA A 236 23.73 -17.09 7.72
CA ALA A 236 25.07 -16.66 8.07
C ALA A 236 25.06 -15.40 8.95
N ALA A 237 24.34 -14.36 8.53
CA ALA A 237 24.28 -13.09 9.26
C ALA A 237 23.70 -13.26 10.67
N ASP A 238 22.66 -14.08 10.84
CA ASP A 238 22.06 -14.32 12.16
C ASP A 238 22.97 -15.19 13.05
N ALA A 239 23.85 -16.02 12.47
CA ALA A 239 24.83 -16.81 13.24
C ALA A 239 26.00 -15.96 13.77
N ASP A 240 26.35 -14.89 13.06
CA ASP A 240 27.42 -13.96 13.44
C ASP A 240 26.99 -12.95 14.54
N ILE A 241 25.69 -12.75 14.76
CA ILE A 241 25.16 -11.82 15.77
C ILE A 241 25.31 -12.37 17.20
N ASP A 242 25.45 -13.69 17.35
CA ASP A 242 25.59 -14.39 18.64
C ASP A 242 27.06 -14.75 19.00
N ALA A 243 28.06 -14.19 18.30
CA ALA A 243 29.51 -14.41 18.52
C ALA A 243 30.24 -13.17 19.07
#